data_AF-A0A9E3EPJ3-F1
#
_entry.id   AF-A0A9E3EPJ3-F1
#
_cell.length_a   1.000
_cell.length_b   1.000
_cell.length_c   1.000
_cell.angle_alpha   90.00
_cell.angle_beta   90.00
_cell.angle_gamma   90.00
#
_symmetry.space_group_name_H-M   'P 1'
#
loop_
_entity.id
_entity.type
_entity.pdbx_description
1 polymer ?
#
loop_
_entity_poly.entity_id
_entity_poly.type
_entity_poly.pdbx_seq_one_letter_code
_entity_poly.pdbx_strand_id
1 'polypeptide(L)'
;MDAQALQAFLAQPHDAIISTNRVGKGSQLNPVWFVWDGESFLFSTQKASVKYANIVRDSNISVIVNDPVTHTYVVAYGRAEIVGLERYPELSNAILEKYTPADQHQQFAAAIQS
;
A
#
# COMPACT_ATOMS: atom_id res chain seq x y z
N MET A 1 16.02 -8.79 -10.89
CA MET A 1 14.64 -9.26 -11.12
C MET A 1 14.21 -8.71 -12.47
N ASP A 2 13.72 -9.55 -13.37
CA ASP A 2 13.11 -9.07 -14.62
C ASP A 2 11.67 -8.59 -14.37
N ALA A 3 11.02 -8.05 -15.40
CA ALA A 3 9.66 -7.52 -15.28
C ALA A 3 8.65 -8.59 -14.86
N GLN A 4 8.76 -9.82 -15.37
CA GLN A 4 7.81 -10.88 -15.04
C GLN A 4 7.95 -11.31 -13.57
N ALA A 5 9.18 -11.48 -13.09
CA ALA A 5 9.46 -11.80 -11.70
C ALA A 5 9.01 -10.67 -10.75
N LEU A 6 9.10 -9.40 -11.18
CA LEU A 6 8.58 -8.25 -10.42
C LEU A 6 7.07 -8.29 -10.26
N GLN A 7 6.36 -8.51 -11.36
CA GLN A 7 4.90 -8.63 -11.34
C GLN A 7 4.47 -9.80 -10.45
N ALA A 8 5.13 -10.95 -10.57
CA ALA A 8 4.84 -12.12 -9.74
C ALA A 8 5.09 -11.87 -8.24
N PHE A 9 6.20 -11.19 -7.90
CA PHE A 9 6.53 -10.84 -6.51
C PHE A 9 5.51 -9.85 -5.92
N LEU A 10 5.15 -8.79 -6.64
CA LEU A 10 4.21 -7.77 -6.15
C LEU A 10 2.75 -8.26 -6.10
N ALA A 11 2.43 -9.34 -6.80
CA ALA A 11 1.13 -10.01 -6.72
C ALA A 11 0.93 -10.80 -5.41
N GLN A 12 2.00 -11.22 -4.75
CA GLN A 12 1.92 -11.95 -3.47
C GLN A 12 1.51 -11.04 -2.31
N PRO A 13 0.88 -11.58 -1.24
CA PRO A 13 0.40 -10.83 -0.08
C PRO A 13 1.53 -10.39 0.88
N HIS A 14 2.57 -9.75 0.35
CA HIS A 14 3.61 -9.13 1.15
C HIS A 14 3.11 -7.79 1.73
N ASP A 15 3.53 -7.48 2.95
CA ASP A 15 3.30 -6.15 3.51
C ASP A 15 4.24 -5.13 2.83
N ALA A 16 3.70 -3.95 2.56
CA ALA A 16 4.50 -2.81 2.17
C ALA A 16 4.74 -1.90 3.38
N ILE A 17 5.92 -1.32 3.49
CA ILE A 17 6.19 -0.21 4.41
C ILE A 17 6.36 1.04 3.56
N ILE A 18 5.49 2.03 3.80
CA ILE A 18 5.62 3.35 3.18
C ILE A 18 6.32 4.32 4.13
N SER A 19 7.15 5.19 3.56
CA SER A 19 7.85 6.27 4.24
C SER A 19 7.32 7.60 3.73
N THR A 20 6.69 8.37 4.62
CA THR A 20 6.24 9.74 4.33
C THR A 20 7.08 10.75 5.10
N ASN A 21 7.39 11.88 4.47
CA ASN A 21 8.23 12.90 5.09
C ASN A 21 7.48 13.59 6.25
N ARG A 22 8.20 13.96 7.32
CA ARG A 22 7.70 14.83 8.40
C ARG A 22 8.45 16.16 8.37
N VAL A 23 7.84 17.23 8.86
CA VAL A 23 8.51 18.54 8.95
C VAL A 23 9.57 18.51 10.04
N GLY A 24 10.84 18.74 9.67
CA GLY A 24 11.95 18.89 10.61
C GLY A 24 12.24 17.66 11.48
N LYS A 25 11.77 16.47 11.08
CA LYS A 25 11.92 15.20 11.82
C LYS A 25 12.22 14.08 10.82
N GLY A 26 12.66 12.91 11.31
CA GLY A 26 12.80 11.71 10.47
C GLY A 26 11.46 11.33 9.82
N SER A 27 11.46 10.45 8.81
CA SER A 27 10.21 10.06 8.15
C SER A 27 9.24 9.32 9.10
N GLN A 28 7.97 9.23 8.71
CA GLN A 28 6.99 8.34 9.32
C GLN A 28 6.86 7.08 8.47
N LEU A 29 7.07 5.93 9.09
CA LEU A 29 6.88 4.62 8.47
C LEU A 29 5.50 4.05 8.83
N ASN A 30 4.80 3.49 7.86
CA ASN A 30 3.53 2.79 8.09
C ASN A 30 3.48 1.48 7.30
N PRO A 31 3.14 0.34 7.92
CA PRO A 31 2.76 -0.85 7.16
C PRO A 31 1.42 -0.60 6.46
N VAL A 32 1.30 -1.06 5.21
CA VAL A 32 0.09 -1.01 4.40
C VAL A 32 -0.04 -2.28 3.56
N TRP A 33 -1.27 -2.73 3.37
CA TRP A 33 -1.62 -3.63 2.27
C TRP A 33 -1.76 -2.84 0.98
N PHE A 34 -1.35 -3.44 -0.13
CA PHE A 34 -1.29 -2.75 -1.41
C PHE A 34 -1.68 -3.65 -2.58
N VAL A 35 -2.11 -3.02 -3.66
CA VAL A 35 -2.27 -3.63 -4.98
C VAL A 35 -1.28 -2.97 -5.94
N TRP A 36 -0.68 -3.77 -6.81
CA TRP A 36 0.13 -3.28 -7.91
C TRP A 36 -0.68 -3.41 -9.19
N ASP A 37 -0.89 -2.30 -9.90
CA ASP A 37 -1.69 -2.27 -11.14
C ASP A 37 -0.85 -2.38 -12.42
N GLY A 38 0.46 -2.60 -12.28
CA GLY A 38 1.41 -2.64 -13.39
C GLY A 38 2.27 -1.38 -13.50
N GLU A 39 1.86 -0.28 -12.86
CA GLU A 39 2.54 1.02 -12.91
C GLU A 39 2.69 1.67 -11.52
N SER A 40 1.68 1.53 -10.66
CA SER A 40 1.57 2.21 -9.37
C SER A 40 1.23 1.26 -8.22
N PHE A 41 1.71 1.62 -7.03
CA PHE A 41 1.30 1.01 -5.77
C PHE A 41 0.02 1.70 -5.28
N LEU A 42 -1.08 0.97 -5.22
CA LEU A 42 -2.37 1.44 -4.72
C LEU A 42 -2.57 0.98 -3.27
N PHE A 43 -2.88 1.90 -2.37
CA PHE A 43 -3.21 1.62 -0.97
C PHE A 43 -4.21 2.65 -0.46
N SER A 44 -4.99 2.28 0.56
CA SER A 44 -5.98 3.17 1.14
C SER A 44 -5.43 3.97 2.33
N THR A 45 -6.03 5.14 2.55
CA THR A 45 -5.73 5.97 3.71
C THR A 45 -6.97 6.77 4.13
N GLN A 46 -7.10 7.05 5.42
CA GLN A 46 -8.14 7.93 5.95
C GLN A 46 -7.67 9.38 5.93
N LYS A 47 -8.57 10.33 5.61
CA LYS A 47 -8.26 11.77 5.61
C LYS A 47 -7.78 12.29 6.97
N ALA A 48 -8.22 11.67 8.07
CA ALA A 48 -7.83 12.02 9.43
C ALA A 48 -6.42 11.52 9.81
N SER A 49 -5.77 10.70 8.98
CA SER A 49 -4.49 10.10 9.32
C SER A 49 -3.31 11.08 9.16
N VAL A 50 -2.27 10.88 9.98
CA VAL A 50 -1.01 11.64 9.88
C VAL A 50 -0.33 11.41 8.51
N LYS A 51 -0.38 10.19 7.96
CA LYS A 51 0.19 9.88 6.64
C LYS A 51 -0.51 10.65 5.53
N TYR A 52 -1.83 10.83 5.62
CA TYR A 52 -2.57 11.68 4.68
C TYR A 52 -2.10 13.13 4.75
N ALA A 53 -2.02 13.71 5.96
CA ALA A 53 -1.53 15.09 6.13
C ALA A 53 -0.08 15.27 5.63
N ASN A 54 0.78 14.25 5.82
CA ASN A 54 2.14 14.27 5.29
C ASN A 54 2.15 14.25 3.75
N ILE A 55 1.36 13.37 3.10
CA ILE A 55 1.28 13.25 1.63
C ILE A 55 0.74 14.53 0.99
N VAL A 56 -0.32 15.13 1.57
CA VAL A 56 -0.89 16.40 1.06
C VAL A 56 0.15 17.51 1.06
N ARG A 57 0.98 17.57 2.12
CA ARG A 57 2.01 18.59 2.26
C ARG A 57 3.23 18.31 1.37
N ASP A 58 3.65 17.06 1.31
CA ASP A 58 4.81 16.61 0.55
C ASP A 58 4.53 15.23 -0.06
N SER A 59 4.29 15.23 -1.38
CA SER A 59 3.96 14.01 -2.12
C SER A 59 5.12 13.03 -2.24
N ASN A 60 6.37 13.41 -1.93
CA ASN A 60 7.50 12.49 -2.05
C ASN A 60 7.34 11.33 -1.08
N ILE A 61 7.41 10.11 -1.60
CA ILE A 61 7.16 8.88 -0.86
C ILE A 61 8.17 7.81 -1.27
N SER A 62 8.52 6.95 -0.32
CA SER A 62 9.28 5.73 -0.59
C SER A 62 8.48 4.54 -0.12
N VAL A 63 8.60 3.41 -0.81
CA VAL A 63 7.96 2.14 -0.42
C VAL A 63 8.99 1.03 -0.46
N ILE A 64 8.91 0.13 0.50
CA ILE A 64 9.58 -1.18 0.45
C ILE A 64 8.54 -2.27 0.62
N VAL A 65 8.61 -3.27 -0.25
CA VAL A 65 7.90 -4.55 -0.11
C VAL A 65 8.96 -5.59 0.14
N ASN A 66 8.83 -6.37 1.22
CA ASN A 66 9.78 -7.43 1.53
C ASN A 66 9.09 -8.77 1.76
N ASP A 67 9.80 -9.83 1.39
CA ASP A 67 9.54 -11.18 1.84
C ASP A 67 10.58 -11.56 2.90
N PRO A 68 10.18 -11.76 4.16
CA PRO A 68 11.11 -12.10 5.23
C PRO A 68 11.68 -13.51 5.10
N VAL A 69 11.06 -14.41 4.33
CA VAL A 69 11.51 -15.80 4.17
C VAL A 69 12.60 -15.90 3.12
N THR A 70 12.38 -15.29 1.94
CA THR A 70 13.37 -15.32 0.85
C THR A 70 14.39 -14.19 0.93
N HIS A 71 14.16 -13.19 1.79
CA HIS A 71 14.91 -11.94 1.84
C HIS A 71 14.87 -11.13 0.52
N THR A 72 13.90 -11.44 -0.36
CA THR A 72 13.65 -10.66 -1.57
C THR A 72 12.91 -9.38 -1.21
N TYR A 73 13.30 -8.27 -1.84
CA TYR A 73 12.60 -7.01 -1.66
C TYR A 73 12.55 -6.19 -2.94
N VAL A 74 11.55 -5.32 -2.98
CA VAL A 74 11.40 -4.26 -3.99
C VAL A 74 11.34 -2.94 -3.24
N VAL A 75 12.16 -1.98 -3.68
CA VAL A 75 12.09 -0.60 -3.21
C VAL A 75 11.70 0.27 -4.39
N ALA A 76 10.76 1.20 -4.15
CA ALA A 76 10.40 2.22 -5.12
C ALA A 76 10.35 3.60 -4.46
N TYR A 77 10.62 4.61 -5.27
CA TYR A 77 10.60 6.01 -4.89
C TYR A 77 9.72 6.75 -5.89
N GLY A 78 8.88 7.65 -5.43
CA GLY A 78 7.97 8.36 -6.32
C GLY A 78 7.17 9.44 -5.62
N ARG A 79 6.02 9.75 -6.21
CA ARG A 79 5.08 10.74 -5.69
C ARG A 79 3.73 10.07 -5.46
N ALA A 80 3.19 10.24 -4.26
CA ALA A 80 1.84 9.78 -3.95
C ALA A 80 0.81 10.76 -4.51
N GLU A 81 -0.18 10.22 -5.21
CA GLU A 81 -1.37 10.92 -5.66
C GLU A 81 -2.58 10.47 -4.83
N ILE A 82 -3.39 11.42 -4.39
CA ILE A 82 -4.65 11.13 -3.70
C ILE A 82 -5.76 11.08 -4.74
N VAL A 83 -6.18 9.85 -5.07
CA VAL A 83 -7.37 9.60 -5.88
C VAL A 83 -8.63 9.62 -4.99
N GLY A 84 -9.78 9.97 -5.56
CA GLY A 84 -11.02 10.09 -4.80
C GLY A 84 -11.60 8.73 -4.38
N LEU A 85 -12.71 8.77 -3.63
CA LEU A 85 -13.35 7.58 -3.08
C LEU A 85 -14.01 6.69 -4.14
N GLU A 86 -14.17 7.16 -5.37
CA GLU A 86 -14.73 6.41 -6.49
C GLU A 86 -13.94 5.13 -6.80
N ARG A 87 -12.62 5.14 -6.60
CA ARG A 87 -11.76 3.95 -6.80
C ARG A 87 -11.67 3.04 -5.57
N TYR A 88 -12.23 3.47 -4.45
CA TYR A 88 -12.10 2.75 -3.18
C TYR A 88 -12.74 1.35 -3.19
N PRO A 89 -13.96 1.14 -3.75
CA PRO A 89 -14.56 -0.20 -3.78
C PRO A 89 -13.70 -1.22 -4.55
N GLU A 90 -13.19 -0.83 -5.72
CA GLU A 90 -12.32 -1.69 -6.54
C GLU A 90 -11.03 -2.05 -5.80
N LEU A 91 -10.37 -1.04 -5.20
CA LEU A 91 -9.16 -1.26 -4.41
C LEU A 91 -9.42 -2.15 -3.18
N SER A 92 -10.53 -1.91 -2.47
CA SER A 92 -10.88 -2.68 -1.27
C SER A 92 -11.11 -4.15 -1.61
N ASN A 93 -11.81 -4.45 -2.71
CA ASN A 93 -12.04 -5.83 -3.15
C ASN A 93 -10.71 -6.50 -3.53
N ALA A 94 -9.87 -5.84 -4.32
CA ALA A 94 -8.58 -6.38 -4.72
C ALA A 94 -7.64 -6.62 -3.53
N ILE A 95 -7.67 -5.76 -2.50
CA ILE A 95 -6.92 -5.99 -1.26
C ILE A 95 -7.46 -7.21 -0.51
N LEU A 96 -8.78 -7.36 -0.35
CA LEU A 96 -9.37 -8.51 0.33
C LEU A 96 -9.02 -9.82 -0.38
N GLU A 97 -9.16 -9.86 -1.70
CA GLU A 97 -8.80 -11.04 -2.52
C GLU A 97 -7.32 -11.40 -2.37
N LYS A 98 -6.43 -10.40 -2.32
CA LYS A 98 -4.99 -10.62 -2.22
C LYS A 98 -4.56 -11.10 -0.83
N TYR A 99 -5.05 -10.46 0.24
CA TYR A 99 -4.49 -10.63 1.60
C TYR A 99 -5.31 -11.51 2.52
N THR A 100 -6.59 -11.74 2.21
CA THR A 100 -7.49 -12.41 3.13
C THR A 100 -7.95 -13.74 2.52
N PRO A 101 -7.96 -14.85 3.29
CA PRO A 101 -8.63 -16.08 2.88
C PRO A 101 -10.12 -15.85 2.61
N ALA A 102 -10.68 -16.55 1.62
CA ALA A 102 -12.05 -16.31 1.13
C ALA A 102 -13.13 -16.45 2.23
N ASP A 103 -12.92 -17.32 3.20
CA ASP A 103 -13.81 -17.53 4.35
C ASP A 103 -13.79 -16.38 5.38
N GLN A 104 -12.80 -15.48 5.30
CA GLN A 104 -12.62 -14.35 6.21
C GLN A 104 -12.99 -12.99 5.58
N HIS A 105 -13.32 -12.96 4.29
CA HIS A 105 -13.61 -11.72 3.54
C HIS A 105 -14.75 -10.90 4.17
N GLN A 106 -15.84 -11.54 4.60
CA GLN A 106 -16.99 -10.84 5.18
C GLN A 106 -16.66 -10.12 6.50
N GLN A 107 -15.82 -10.72 7.34
CA GLN A 107 -15.43 -10.15 8.63
C GLN A 107 -14.52 -8.93 8.43
N PHE A 108 -13.56 -9.02 7.50
CA PHE A 108 -12.68 -7.90 7.20
C PHE A 108 -13.40 -6.76 6.50
N ALA A 109 -14.30 -7.04 5.55
CA ALA A 109 -15.08 -6.00 4.88
C ALA A 109 -15.87 -5.13 5.87
N ALA A 110 -16.43 -5.73 6.93
CA ALA A 110 -17.15 -5.00 7.97
C ALA A 110 -16.23 -4.07 8.81
N ALA A 111 -14.98 -4.47 9.07
CA ALA A 111 -14.04 -3.71 9.91
C ALA A 111 -13.45 -2.47 9.22
N ILE A 112 -13.41 -2.44 7.88
CA ILE A 112 -12.84 -1.32 7.12
C ILE A 112 -13.92 -0.26 6.81
N GLN A 113 -15.21 -0.57 6.99
CA GLN A 113 -16.33 0.35 6.79
C GLN A 113 -16.77 1.13 8.04
N SER A 114 -16.27 0.77 9.23
CA SER A 114 -16.53 1.43 10.51
C SER A 114 -15.57 2.57 10.81
#